data_AF-A0A371K0Y1-F1
#
_entry.id   AF-A0A371K0Y1-F1
#
_cell.length_a   1.000
_cell.length_b   1.000
_cell.length_c   1.000
_cell.angle_alpha   90.00
_cell.angle_beta   90.00
_cell.angle_gamma   90.00
#
_symmetry.space_group_name_H-M   'P 1'
#
loop_
_entity.id
_entity.type
_entity.pdbx_description
1 polymer ?
#
loop_
_entity_poly.entity_id
_entity_poly.type
_entity_poly.pdbx_seq_one_letter_code
_entity_poly.pdbx_strand_id
1 'polypeptide(L)'
;MADWYYHDAAQGRVGPLSVEDMQARYRDRRLQRDTLVWREGLREWQPADRLSEELGLDAIQPDASRPPPLPAAAPIAMTPSAAASGYAGASVRTDMRHAPAPKRGMSGCLIAVIVLAVLGLPVLGILAAIALPAYQDYTVRAKVMQSFSEANALKAAVAEHMAANGRCPSNGDDGFGDAQDYATATTAQIKIGTMQNGHCAMELELRGLGPGADGKTVWFEAQQQGNAVNWDCTGGDLPGRYRPQECRGQAAP
;
A
#
# COMPACT_ATOMS: atom_id res chain seq x y z
N MET A 1 -8.73 -1.75 -43.28
CA MET A 1 -8.81 -0.95 -42.03
C MET A 1 -9.88 -1.59 -41.18
N ALA A 2 -9.52 -2.14 -40.02
CA ALA A 2 -10.51 -2.70 -39.10
C ALA A 2 -11.10 -1.57 -38.26
N ASP A 3 -12.43 -1.51 -38.17
CA ASP A 3 -13.14 -0.56 -37.34
C ASP A 3 -13.17 -1.06 -35.89
N TRP A 4 -12.39 -0.40 -35.04
CA TRP A 4 -12.30 -0.73 -33.62
C TRP A 4 -13.17 0.16 -32.76
N TYR A 5 -13.67 -0.41 -31.67
CA TYR A 5 -14.46 0.26 -30.67
C TYR A 5 -13.92 -0.08 -29.28
N TYR A 6 -14.00 0.84 -28.34
CA TYR A 6 -13.75 0.57 -26.92
C TYR A 6 -14.88 1.11 -26.05
N HIS A 7 -15.00 0.57 -24.84
CA HIS A 7 -15.99 1.02 -23.86
C HIS A 7 -15.34 1.99 -22.86
N ASP A 8 -15.77 3.24 -22.87
CA ASP A 8 -15.40 4.28 -21.91
C ASP A 8 -16.44 4.35 -20.78
N ALA A 9 -15.98 4.55 -19.54
CA ALA A 9 -16.87 4.58 -18.38
C ALA A 9 -17.80 5.82 -18.35
N ALA A 10 -17.39 6.94 -18.96
CA ALA A 10 -18.17 8.17 -19.00
C ALA A 10 -19.00 8.30 -20.29
N GLN A 11 -18.49 7.78 -21.41
CA GLN A 11 -19.08 7.99 -22.74
C GLN A 11 -19.71 6.73 -23.35
N GLY A 12 -19.53 5.56 -22.74
CA GLY A 12 -20.04 4.28 -23.27
C GLY A 12 -19.23 3.83 -24.50
N ARG A 13 -19.91 3.42 -25.58
CA ARG A 13 -19.23 2.91 -26.78
C ARG A 13 -18.60 4.03 -27.59
N VAL A 14 -17.28 3.98 -27.77
CA VAL A 14 -16.51 4.96 -28.58
C VAL A 14 -15.91 4.27 -29.81
N GLY A 15 -16.24 4.77 -31.00
CA GLY A 15 -15.74 4.30 -32.31
C GLY A 15 -16.70 4.62 -33.46
N PRO A 16 -16.38 4.23 -34.70
CA PRO A 16 -15.22 3.43 -35.12
C PRO A 16 -13.90 4.21 -35.06
N LEU A 17 -12.83 3.52 -34.68
CA LEU A 17 -11.46 4.03 -34.60
C LEU A 17 -10.50 3.14 -35.40
N SER A 18 -9.45 3.74 -35.96
CA SER A 18 -8.34 2.99 -36.55
C SER A 18 -7.47 2.34 -35.45
N VAL A 19 -6.64 1.38 -35.82
CA VAL A 19 -5.65 0.78 -34.88
C VAL A 19 -4.70 1.86 -34.34
N GLU A 20 -4.31 2.82 -35.18
CA GLU A 20 -3.42 3.93 -34.80
C GLU A 20 -4.09 4.85 -33.75
N ASP A 21 -5.39 5.12 -33.90
CA ASP A 21 -6.16 5.90 -32.93
C ASP A 21 -6.30 5.15 -31.59
N MET A 22 -6.49 3.83 -31.65
CA MET A 22 -6.54 2.98 -30.46
C MET A 22 -5.20 2.99 -29.71
N GLN A 23 -4.08 2.94 -30.44
CA GLN A 23 -2.73 3.06 -29.88
C GLN A 23 -2.47 4.44 -29.28
N ALA A 24 -2.93 5.53 -29.93
CA ALA A 24 -2.83 6.88 -29.38
C ALA A 24 -3.60 7.01 -28.06
N ARG A 25 -4.80 6.42 -27.96
CA ARG A 25 -5.61 6.40 -26.74
C ARG A 25 -4.96 5.60 -25.61
N TYR A 26 -4.25 4.53 -25.94
CA TYR A 26 -3.47 3.75 -24.98
C TYR A 26 -2.28 4.56 -24.44
N ARG A 27 -1.57 5.27 -25.32
CA ARG A 27 -0.45 6.16 -24.94
C ARG A 27 -0.91 7.27 -23.98
N ASP A 28 -2.08 7.85 -24.23
CA ASP A 28 -2.68 8.89 -23.40
C ASP A 28 -3.39 8.37 -22.13
N ARG A 29 -3.32 7.05 -21.86
CA ARG A 29 -3.99 6.32 -20.77
C ARG A 29 -5.52 6.45 -20.73
N ARG A 30 -6.16 6.74 -21.87
CA ARG A 30 -7.63 6.68 -22.02
C ARG A 30 -8.13 5.27 -22.30
N LEU A 31 -7.29 4.44 -22.90
CA LEU A 31 -7.52 3.01 -23.07
C LEU A 31 -6.52 2.27 -22.18
N GLN A 32 -7.02 1.37 -21.34
CA GLN A 32 -6.22 0.54 -20.43
C GLN A 32 -6.28 -0.93 -20.87
N ARG A 33 -5.39 -1.78 -20.33
CA ARG A 33 -5.32 -3.21 -20.71
C ARG A 33 -6.60 -3.99 -20.36
N ASP A 34 -7.29 -3.58 -19.30
CA ASP A 34 -8.57 -4.16 -18.87
C ASP A 34 -9.79 -3.57 -19.60
N THR A 35 -9.60 -2.51 -20.41
CA THR A 35 -10.69 -1.86 -21.13
C THR A 35 -11.28 -2.79 -22.19
N LEU A 36 -12.61 -2.91 -22.21
CA LEU A 36 -13.31 -3.73 -23.19
C LEU A 36 -13.23 -3.09 -24.58
N VAL A 37 -12.72 -3.86 -25.54
CA VAL A 37 -12.61 -3.50 -26.95
C VAL A 37 -13.38 -4.49 -27.83
N TRP A 38 -13.83 -4.02 -28.98
CA TRP A 38 -14.55 -4.84 -29.95
C TRP A 38 -14.23 -4.37 -31.38
N ARG A 39 -14.27 -5.32 -32.32
CA ARG A 39 -14.19 -5.06 -33.75
C ARG A 39 -15.08 -6.04 -34.50
N GLU A 40 -15.37 -5.70 -35.75
CA GLU A 40 -16.11 -6.57 -36.64
C GLU A 40 -15.43 -7.96 -36.77
N GLY A 41 -16.23 -9.02 -36.58
CA GLY A 41 -15.76 -10.41 -36.53
C GLY A 41 -15.63 -11.00 -35.12
N LEU A 42 -15.66 -10.18 -34.06
CA LEU A 42 -15.71 -10.67 -32.68
C LEU A 42 -17.16 -10.94 -32.24
N ARG A 43 -17.38 -12.09 -31.59
CA ARG A 43 -18.70 -12.47 -31.06
C ARG A 43 -19.12 -11.66 -29.84
N GLU A 44 -18.16 -11.16 -29.07
CA GLU A 44 -18.37 -10.43 -27.82
C GLU A 44 -17.23 -9.44 -27.58
N TRP A 45 -17.45 -8.48 -26.68
CA TRP A 45 -16.43 -7.53 -26.22
C TRP A 45 -15.34 -8.28 -25.45
N GLN A 46 -14.07 -8.01 -25.76
CA GLN A 46 -12.93 -8.64 -25.12
C GLN A 46 -12.04 -7.59 -24.45
N PRO A 47 -11.35 -7.89 -23.34
CA PRO A 47 -10.35 -6.99 -22.78
C PRO A 47 -9.23 -6.68 -23.79
N ALA A 48 -8.76 -5.44 -23.82
CA ALA A 48 -7.68 -4.99 -24.72
C ALA A 48 -6.40 -5.82 -24.57
N ASP A 49 -6.12 -6.33 -23.37
CA ASP A 49 -4.99 -7.21 -23.09
C ASP A 49 -5.00 -8.49 -23.93
N ARG A 50 -6.18 -9.08 -24.18
CA ARG A 50 -6.29 -10.29 -25.00
C ARG A 50 -6.02 -10.05 -26.48
N LEU A 51 -6.14 -8.80 -26.91
CA LEU A 51 -5.94 -8.37 -28.28
C LEU A 51 -4.74 -7.42 -28.38
N SER A 52 -3.83 -7.45 -27.38
CA SER A 52 -2.69 -6.53 -27.30
C SER A 52 -1.72 -6.70 -28.47
N GLU A 53 -1.49 -7.94 -28.89
CA GLU A 53 -0.65 -8.27 -30.04
C GLU A 53 -1.26 -7.76 -31.35
N GLU A 54 -2.59 -7.88 -31.49
CA GLU A 54 -3.31 -7.43 -32.69
C GLU A 54 -3.39 -5.89 -32.78
N LEU A 55 -3.56 -5.25 -31.63
CA LEU A 55 -3.59 -3.78 -31.50
C LEU A 55 -2.17 -3.17 -31.45
N GLY A 56 -1.12 -3.99 -31.35
CA GLY A 56 0.27 -3.53 -31.24
C GLY A 56 0.58 -2.77 -29.94
N LEU A 57 -0.11 -3.09 -28.84
CA LEU A 57 0.02 -2.37 -27.56
C LEU A 57 1.27 -2.78 -26.76
N ASP A 58 1.88 -3.92 -27.06
CA ASP A 58 3.01 -4.47 -26.29
C ASP A 58 4.33 -3.71 -26.52
N ALA A 59 4.46 -3.02 -27.65
CA ALA A 59 5.62 -2.18 -27.96
C ALA A 59 5.47 -0.73 -27.44
N ILE A 60 4.33 -0.37 -26.84
CA ILE A 60 4.01 1.01 -26.44
C ILE A 60 4.15 1.15 -24.92
N GLN A 61 5.13 1.93 -24.48
CA GLN A 61 5.25 2.31 -23.08
C GLN A 61 4.27 3.46 -22.76
N PRO A 62 3.31 3.30 -21.84
CA PRO A 62 2.44 4.41 -21.43
C PRO A 62 3.26 5.50 -20.74
N ASP A 63 2.98 6.77 -21.04
CA ASP A 63 3.67 7.91 -20.45
C ASP A 63 3.48 7.89 -18.93
N ALA A 64 4.56 7.64 -18.16
CA ALA A 64 4.56 7.44 -16.71
C ALA A 64 4.48 8.75 -15.88
N SER A 65 4.57 9.92 -16.51
CA SER A 65 4.61 11.22 -15.82
C SER A 65 3.26 11.67 -15.24
N ARG A 66 2.15 11.03 -15.62
CA ARG A 66 0.80 11.30 -15.09
C ARG A 66 0.47 10.42 -13.86
N PRO A 67 -0.27 10.92 -12.86
CA PRO A 67 -0.80 10.05 -11.81
C PRO A 67 -1.68 8.96 -12.42
N PRO A 68 -1.63 7.71 -11.92
CA PRO A 68 -2.45 6.62 -12.45
C PRO A 68 -3.94 7.01 -12.36
N PRO A 69 -4.72 6.81 -13.42
CA PRO A 69 -6.16 7.04 -13.35
C PRO A 69 -6.74 6.12 -12.27
N LEU A 70 -7.64 6.68 -11.44
CA LEU A 70 -8.38 5.89 -10.47
C LEU A 70 -9.09 4.75 -11.21
N PRO A 71 -9.08 3.51 -10.68
CA PRO A 71 -9.82 2.41 -11.30
C PRO A 71 -11.29 2.84 -11.44
N ALA A 72 -11.85 2.65 -12.65
CA ALA A 72 -13.26 2.92 -12.86
C ALA A 72 -14.05 2.06 -11.87
N ALA A 73 -14.84 2.71 -11.01
CA ALA A 73 -15.69 2.01 -10.06
C ALA A 73 -16.54 1.01 -10.85
N ALA A 74 -16.44 -0.28 -10.50
CA ALA A 74 -17.22 -1.32 -11.14
C ALA A 74 -18.71 -0.90 -11.12
N PRO A 75 -19.42 -0.91 -12.26
CA PRO A 75 -20.83 -0.59 -12.25
C PRO A 75 -21.53 -1.63 -11.38
N ILE A 76 -22.07 -1.18 -10.24
CA ILE A 76 -23.00 -1.97 -9.46
C ILE A 76 -24.17 -2.24 -10.41
N ALA A 77 -24.35 -3.49 -10.80
CA ALA A 77 -25.48 -3.92 -11.59
C ALA A 77 -26.77 -3.70 -10.77
N MET A 78 -27.35 -2.52 -10.87
CA MET A 78 -28.74 -2.28 -10.48
C MET A 78 -29.61 -3.04 -11.46
N THR A 79 -30.17 -4.15 -11.00
CA THR A 79 -31.25 -4.85 -11.69
C THR A 79 -32.45 -3.90 -11.79
N PRO A 80 -32.95 -3.57 -12.99
CA PRO A 80 -34.22 -2.87 -13.09
C PRO A 80 -35.34 -3.83 -12.70
N SER A 81 -35.99 -3.56 -11.57
CA SER A 81 -37.31 -4.12 -11.28
C SER A 81 -38.29 -3.52 -12.30
N ALA A 82 -38.76 -4.35 -13.23
CA ALA A 82 -39.69 -3.95 -14.26
C ALA A 82 -40.99 -3.40 -13.64
N ALA A 83 -41.19 -2.09 -13.77
CA ALA A 83 -42.48 -1.45 -13.57
C ALA A 83 -43.42 -1.93 -14.69
N ALA A 84 -44.49 -2.62 -14.29
CA ALA A 84 -45.53 -3.08 -15.19
C ALA A 84 -46.37 -1.88 -15.67
N SER A 85 -46.47 -1.72 -16.99
CA SER A 85 -47.36 -0.78 -17.64
C SER A 85 -48.83 -1.07 -17.29
N GLY A 86 -49.54 -0.03 -16.86
CA GLY A 86 -50.99 -0.05 -16.73
C GLY A 86 -51.68 0.10 -18.08
N TYR A 87 -52.68 -0.76 -18.33
CA TYR A 87 -53.76 -0.49 -19.26
C TYR A 87 -55.08 -0.71 -18.52
N ALA A 88 -56.00 0.22 -18.73
CA ALA A 88 -57.27 0.35 -18.02
C ALA A 88 -58.33 -0.65 -18.52
N GLY A 89 -59.24 -1.00 -17.62
CA GLY A 89 -60.65 -1.21 -17.94
C GLY A 89 -61.19 -2.63 -17.82
N ALA A 90 -61.88 -2.91 -16.71
CA ALA A 90 -63.27 -3.39 -16.69
C ALA A 90 -63.69 -3.66 -15.23
N SER A 91 -64.73 -2.97 -14.78
CA SER A 91 -65.31 -3.06 -13.45
C SER A 91 -66.11 -4.36 -13.26
N VAL A 92 -65.78 -5.14 -12.23
CA VAL A 92 -66.67 -6.15 -11.65
C VAL A 92 -66.77 -5.91 -10.15
N ARG A 93 -68.01 -5.67 -9.68
CA ARG A 93 -68.34 -5.57 -8.27
C ARG A 93 -68.31 -6.97 -7.65
N THR A 94 -67.55 -7.14 -6.58
CA THR A 94 -67.63 -8.30 -5.69
C THR A 94 -67.70 -7.85 -4.24
N ASP A 95 -68.64 -8.46 -3.53
CA ASP A 95 -68.95 -8.29 -2.12
C ASP A 95 -67.72 -8.21 -1.21
N MET A 96 -67.63 -7.12 -0.44
CA MET A 96 -66.71 -7.02 0.69
C MET A 96 -67.21 -7.92 1.83
N ARG A 97 -66.62 -9.11 1.96
CA ARG A 97 -66.53 -9.78 3.25
C ARG A 97 -65.23 -9.36 3.92
N HIS A 98 -65.35 -8.76 5.10
CA HIS A 98 -64.25 -8.34 5.96
C HIS A 98 -63.28 -9.50 6.22
N ALA A 99 -62.05 -9.38 5.72
CA ALA A 99 -60.93 -10.24 6.10
C ALA A 99 -60.17 -9.59 7.26
N PRO A 100 -59.71 -10.35 8.28
CA PRO A 100 -58.94 -9.79 9.39
C PRO A 100 -57.57 -9.28 8.92
N ALA A 101 -57.08 -8.22 9.57
CA ALA A 101 -55.87 -7.49 9.20
C ALA A 101 -54.62 -8.38 9.02
N PRO A 102 -53.78 -8.15 7.99
CA PRO A 102 -52.54 -8.91 7.80
C PRO A 102 -51.52 -8.57 8.91
N LYS A 103 -50.99 -9.61 9.55
CA LYS A 103 -49.93 -9.52 10.55
C LYS A 103 -48.67 -8.90 9.93
N ARG A 104 -48.04 -7.95 10.62
CA ARG A 104 -46.74 -7.33 10.25
C ARG A 104 -45.68 -8.43 10.07
N GLY A 105 -45.46 -8.85 8.83
CA GLY A 105 -44.33 -9.68 8.44
C GLY A 105 -43.04 -8.91 8.64
N MET A 106 -42.03 -9.58 9.19
CA MET A 106 -40.70 -9.05 9.45
C MET A 106 -40.12 -8.45 8.16
N SER A 107 -39.94 -7.12 8.16
CA SER A 107 -39.53 -6.34 6.99
C SER A 107 -38.27 -6.94 6.36
N GLY A 108 -38.25 -7.16 5.04
CA GLY A 108 -37.10 -7.72 4.32
C GLY A 108 -35.78 -6.94 4.54
N CYS A 109 -35.88 -5.67 4.97
CA CYS A 109 -34.74 -4.89 5.45
C CYS A 109 -34.04 -5.53 6.66
N LEU A 110 -34.79 -6.10 7.60
CA LEU A 110 -34.25 -6.76 8.79
C LEU A 110 -33.55 -8.07 8.45
N ILE A 111 -34.06 -8.82 7.47
CA ILE A 111 -33.39 -10.03 6.96
C ILE A 111 -32.06 -9.64 6.28
N ALA A 112 -32.04 -8.60 5.45
CA ALA A 112 -30.82 -8.14 4.80
C ALA A 112 -29.74 -7.71 5.82
N VAL A 113 -30.13 -6.98 6.87
CA VAL A 113 -29.20 -6.57 7.94
C VAL A 113 -28.67 -7.79 8.70
N ILE A 114 -29.52 -8.76 9.04
CA ILE A 114 -29.08 -9.99 9.72
C ILE A 114 -28.10 -10.76 8.84
N VAL A 115 -28.38 -10.92 7.56
CA VAL A 115 -27.49 -11.63 6.63
C VAL A 115 -26.14 -10.92 6.52
N LEU A 116 -26.12 -9.59 6.35
CA LEU A 116 -24.88 -8.81 6.31
C LEU A 116 -24.11 -8.87 7.64
N ALA A 117 -24.79 -8.87 8.78
CA ALA A 117 -24.13 -8.97 10.07
C ALA A 117 -23.56 -10.38 10.30
N VAL A 118 -24.34 -11.43 10.05
CA VAL A 118 -23.96 -12.81 10.35
C VAL A 118 -22.93 -13.37 9.36
N LEU A 119 -23.01 -13.00 8.08
CA LEU A 119 -22.05 -13.47 7.07
C LEU A 119 -20.94 -12.46 6.80
N GLY A 120 -21.25 -11.16 6.82
CA GLY A 120 -20.28 -10.12 6.51
C GLY A 120 -19.30 -9.84 7.65
N LEU A 121 -19.76 -9.76 8.91
CA LEU A 121 -18.86 -9.44 10.03
C LEU A 121 -17.78 -10.51 10.25
N PRO A 122 -18.06 -11.83 10.18
CA PRO A 122 -17.00 -12.83 10.32
C PRO A 122 -15.96 -12.74 9.20
N VAL A 123 -16.39 -12.52 7.96
CA VAL A 123 -15.48 -12.38 6.82
C VAL A 123 -14.61 -11.13 6.99
N LEU A 124 -15.21 -9.98 7.32
CA LEU A 124 -14.47 -8.75 7.61
C LEU A 124 -13.52 -8.90 8.80
N GLY A 125 -13.93 -9.63 9.84
CA GLY A 125 -13.10 -9.94 11.00
C GLY A 125 -11.85 -10.74 10.63
N ILE A 126 -11.98 -11.77 9.79
CA ILE A 126 -10.85 -12.57 9.30
C ILE A 126 -9.91 -11.70 8.45
N LEU A 127 -10.46 -10.90 7.53
CA LEU A 127 -9.66 -9.99 6.69
C LEU A 127 -8.89 -8.98 7.53
N ALA A 128 -9.54 -8.36 8.53
CA ALA A 128 -8.90 -7.44 9.46
C ALA A 128 -7.81 -8.11 10.28
N ALA A 129 -8.02 -9.34 10.74
CA ALA A 129 -7.04 -10.10 11.52
C ALA A 129 -5.73 -10.39 10.75
N ILE A 130 -5.78 -10.48 9.41
CA ILE A 130 -4.58 -10.66 8.58
C ILE A 130 -3.97 -9.31 8.19
N ALA A 131 -4.82 -8.34 7.83
CA ALA A 131 -4.37 -7.04 7.33
C ALA A 131 -3.74 -6.16 8.43
N LEU A 132 -4.30 -6.16 9.64
CA LEU A 132 -3.82 -5.29 10.73
C LEU A 132 -2.39 -5.62 11.18
N PRO A 133 -2.01 -6.89 11.46
CA PRO A 133 -0.64 -7.21 11.84
C PRO A 133 0.38 -6.87 10.76
N ALA A 134 0.04 -7.13 9.48
CA ALA A 134 0.92 -6.80 8.37
C ALA A 134 1.12 -5.28 8.22
N TYR A 135 0.05 -4.49 8.38
CA TYR A 135 0.13 -3.03 8.33
C TYR A 135 0.96 -2.45 9.49
N GLN A 136 0.79 -2.98 10.70
CA GLN A 136 1.59 -2.57 11.86
C GLN A 136 3.08 -2.79 11.58
N ASP A 137 3.47 -3.98 11.11
CA ASP A 137 4.86 -4.28 10.78
C ASP A 137 5.45 -3.32 9.72
N TYR A 138 4.66 -2.92 8.73
CA TYR A 138 5.08 -1.91 7.74
C TYR A 138 5.34 -0.55 8.39
N THR A 139 4.43 -0.07 9.23
CA THR A 139 4.60 1.22 9.92
C THR A 139 5.77 1.22 10.89
N VAL A 140 6.03 0.08 11.57
CA VAL A 140 7.21 -0.09 12.42
C VAL A 140 8.47 0.04 11.59
N ARG A 141 8.60 -0.70 10.47
CA ARG A 141 9.78 -0.61 9.58
C ARG A 141 9.99 0.81 9.06
N ALA A 142 8.93 1.51 8.65
CA ALA A 142 9.02 2.87 8.17
C ALA A 142 9.58 3.82 9.24
N LYS A 143 9.10 3.72 10.48
CA LYS A 143 9.64 4.49 11.62
C LYS A 143 11.06 4.09 12.00
N VAL A 144 11.40 2.80 11.92
CA VAL A 144 12.80 2.35 12.10
C VAL A 144 13.71 3.03 11.08
N MET A 145 13.33 3.08 9.79
CA MET A 145 14.15 3.77 8.78
C MET A 145 14.37 5.25 9.10
N GLN A 146 13.39 5.91 9.71
CA GLN A 146 13.54 7.29 10.19
C GLN A 146 14.57 7.39 11.32
N SER A 147 14.51 6.54 12.35
CA SER A 147 15.53 6.54 13.41
C SER A 147 16.92 6.19 12.87
N PHE A 148 17.00 5.34 11.85
CA PHE A 148 18.27 5.04 11.16
C PHE A 148 18.83 6.26 10.43
N SER A 149 18.00 7.08 9.77
CA SER A 149 18.49 8.29 9.11
C SER A 149 19.01 9.32 10.13
N GLU A 150 18.36 9.43 11.29
CA GLU A 150 18.81 10.25 12.43
C GLU A 150 20.19 9.80 12.93
N ALA A 151 20.40 8.50 13.17
CA ALA A 151 21.70 7.97 13.60
C ALA A 151 22.78 8.09 12.50
N ASN A 152 22.41 7.87 11.24
CA ASN A 152 23.34 7.98 10.11
C ASN A 152 23.92 9.40 9.96
N ALA A 153 23.18 10.44 10.36
CA ALA A 153 23.66 11.82 10.30
C ALA A 153 24.89 12.07 11.19
N LEU A 154 25.07 11.28 12.26
CA LEU A 154 26.19 11.43 13.20
C LEU A 154 27.48 10.74 12.74
N LYS A 155 27.40 9.80 11.81
CA LYS A 155 28.55 8.97 11.37
C LYS A 155 29.73 9.80 10.89
N ALA A 156 29.48 10.86 10.15
CA ALA A 156 30.53 11.72 9.62
C ALA A 156 31.27 12.45 10.75
N ALA A 157 30.53 13.04 11.70
CA ALA A 157 31.12 13.73 12.85
C ALA A 157 31.93 12.76 13.73
N VAL A 158 31.41 11.55 13.97
CA VAL A 158 32.15 10.52 14.74
C VAL A 158 33.44 10.12 14.02
N ALA A 159 33.39 9.89 12.70
CA ALA A 159 34.57 9.55 11.90
C ALA A 159 35.62 10.66 11.90
N GLU A 160 35.20 11.93 11.79
CA GLU A 160 36.09 13.08 11.86
C GLU A 160 36.74 13.21 13.24
N HIS A 161 35.96 13.07 14.32
CA HIS A 161 36.50 13.11 15.68
C HIS A 161 37.52 11.99 15.93
N MET A 162 37.25 10.77 15.45
CA MET A 162 38.20 9.66 15.53
C MET A 162 39.50 9.95 14.76
N ALA A 163 39.39 10.54 13.57
CA ALA A 163 40.56 10.90 12.75
C ALA A 163 41.40 12.02 13.40
N ALA A 164 40.75 13.01 14.00
CA ALA A 164 41.41 14.16 14.61
C ALA A 164 42.03 13.86 15.99
N ASN A 165 41.36 13.06 16.81
CA ASN A 165 41.72 12.85 18.22
C ASN A 165 42.30 11.46 18.53
N GLY A 166 42.23 10.52 17.58
CA GLY A 166 42.72 9.15 17.77
C GLY A 166 41.91 8.32 18.78
N ARG A 167 40.72 8.77 19.18
CA ARG A 167 39.80 8.07 20.08
C ARG A 167 38.34 8.21 19.62
N CYS A 168 37.49 7.28 20.05
CA CYS A 168 36.05 7.44 19.88
C CYS A 168 35.55 8.63 20.72
N PRO A 169 34.65 9.48 20.17
CA PRO A 169 33.93 10.45 20.98
C PRO A 169 33.02 9.73 21.98
N SER A 170 32.70 10.42 23.07
CA SER A 170 31.65 10.06 24.01
C SER A 170 30.62 11.19 24.07
N ASN A 171 29.39 10.89 24.45
CA ASN A 171 28.41 11.94 24.76
C ASN A 171 28.99 12.91 25.80
N GLY A 172 28.84 14.22 25.55
CA GLY A 172 29.43 15.29 26.36
C GLY A 172 30.80 15.78 25.90
N ASP A 173 31.44 15.14 24.91
CA ASP A 173 32.60 15.71 24.22
C ASP A 173 32.19 16.92 23.36
N ASP A 174 33.15 17.80 23.05
CA ASP A 174 32.90 18.94 22.15
C ASP A 174 32.32 18.48 20.80
N GLY A 175 31.13 18.98 20.46
CA GLY A 175 30.38 18.60 19.25
C GLY A 175 29.47 17.38 19.41
N PHE A 176 29.42 16.76 20.60
CA PHE A 176 28.57 15.62 20.92
C PHE A 176 27.75 15.90 22.18
N GLY A 177 26.44 16.06 22.03
CA GLY A 177 25.53 16.29 23.15
C GLY A 177 25.38 15.07 24.07
N ASP A 178 24.58 15.24 25.12
CA ASP A 178 24.14 14.14 25.96
C ASP A 178 23.31 13.14 25.13
N ALA A 179 23.23 11.88 25.56
CA ALA A 179 22.55 10.85 24.76
C ALA A 179 21.07 11.18 24.46
N GLN A 180 20.41 11.86 25.40
CA GLN A 180 19.03 12.29 25.32
C GLN A 180 18.83 13.53 24.44
N ASP A 181 19.88 14.29 24.12
CA ASP A 181 19.78 15.44 23.21
C ASP A 181 19.42 14.98 21.78
N TYR A 182 19.68 13.72 21.46
CA TYR A 182 19.33 13.08 20.19
C TYR A 182 17.91 12.47 20.19
N ALA A 183 17.12 12.66 21.25
CA ALA A 183 15.78 12.08 21.33
C ALA A 183 14.80 12.73 20.34
N THR A 184 14.01 11.90 19.67
CA THR A 184 12.98 12.31 18.71
C THR A 184 11.64 11.60 18.99
N ALA A 185 10.71 11.66 18.04
CA ALA A 185 9.47 10.89 18.12
C ALA A 185 9.71 9.37 18.04
N THR A 186 10.76 8.95 17.32
CA THR A 186 11.08 7.52 17.04
C THR A 186 12.35 7.04 17.73
N THR A 187 13.17 7.97 18.27
CA THR A 187 14.46 7.69 18.91
C THR A 187 14.42 8.13 20.37
N ALA A 188 14.73 7.23 21.30
CA ALA A 188 14.79 7.51 22.74
C ALA A 188 16.08 8.25 23.11
N GLN A 189 17.20 7.78 22.59
CA GLN A 189 18.53 8.33 22.81
C GLN A 189 19.52 7.72 21.83
N ILE A 190 20.65 8.39 21.64
CA ILE A 190 21.80 7.84 20.93
C ILE A 190 23.02 7.95 21.84
N LYS A 191 23.52 6.80 22.29
CA LYS A 191 24.77 6.72 23.06
C LYS A 191 25.94 6.51 22.13
N ILE A 192 27.00 7.30 22.29
CA ILE A 192 28.21 7.24 21.48
C ILE A 192 29.36 6.87 22.41
N GLY A 193 30.18 5.92 22.01
CA GLY A 193 31.34 5.52 22.80
C GLY A 193 32.04 4.28 22.30
N THR A 194 33.04 3.85 23.06
CA THR A 194 33.81 2.65 22.76
C THR A 194 33.15 1.42 23.36
N MET A 195 32.97 0.37 22.55
CA MET A 195 32.46 -0.92 22.99
C MET A 195 33.55 -1.73 23.72
N GLN A 196 33.14 -2.85 24.34
CA GLN A 196 34.07 -3.74 25.04
C GLN A 196 35.14 -4.37 24.12
N ASN A 197 34.86 -4.53 22.83
CA ASN A 197 35.82 -5.01 21.84
C ASN A 197 36.82 -3.92 21.38
N GLY A 198 36.72 -2.69 21.90
CA GLY A 198 37.58 -1.56 21.55
C GLY A 198 37.14 -0.78 20.32
N HIS A 199 36.09 -1.19 19.62
CA HIS A 199 35.58 -0.46 18.47
C HIS A 199 34.67 0.69 18.89
N CYS A 200 34.67 1.77 18.12
CA CYS A 200 33.76 2.90 18.31
C CYS A 200 32.37 2.53 17.81
N ALA A 201 31.33 2.85 18.57
CA ALA A 201 29.96 2.57 18.17
C ALA A 201 28.98 3.65 18.62
N MET A 202 27.83 3.66 17.95
CA MET A 202 26.65 4.41 18.34
C MET A 202 25.51 3.43 18.63
N GLU A 203 24.97 3.46 19.85
CA GLU A 203 23.80 2.71 20.26
C GLU A 203 22.55 3.58 20.12
N LEU A 204 21.70 3.23 19.16
CA LEU A 204 20.40 3.85 18.92
C LEU A 204 19.34 3.08 19.70
N GLU A 205 18.61 3.73 20.62
CA GLU A 205 17.44 3.15 21.30
C GLU A 205 16.14 3.70 20.71
N LEU A 206 15.17 2.84 20.44
CA LEU A 206 13.92 3.18 19.76
C LEU A 206 12.76 3.44 20.74
N ARG A 207 11.83 4.32 20.37
CA ARG A 207 10.59 4.59 21.14
C ARG A 207 9.42 4.97 20.23
N GLY A 208 8.18 4.74 20.65
CA GLY A 208 6.99 5.18 19.91
C GLY A 208 6.72 4.42 18.59
N LEU A 209 7.33 3.25 18.43
CA LEU A 209 7.16 2.32 17.31
C LEU A 209 6.17 1.21 17.66
N GLY A 210 5.96 0.91 18.94
CA GLY A 210 5.05 -0.14 19.42
C GLY A 210 5.80 -1.32 20.07
N PRO A 211 5.06 -2.30 20.63
CA PRO A 211 5.62 -3.29 21.57
C PRO A 211 6.68 -4.22 20.96
N GLY A 212 6.74 -4.34 19.63
CA GLY A 212 7.75 -5.14 18.95
C GLY A 212 9.11 -4.47 18.75
N ALA A 213 9.20 -3.14 18.97
CA ALA A 213 10.40 -2.34 18.67
C ALA A 213 10.73 -1.29 19.75
N ASP A 214 9.79 -0.89 20.60
CA ASP A 214 10.04 0.07 21.67
C ASP A 214 11.05 -0.47 22.69
N GLY A 215 12.00 0.38 23.09
CA GLY A 215 13.11 0.03 23.96
C GLY A 215 14.15 -0.89 23.32
N LYS A 216 13.99 -1.26 22.04
CA LYS A 216 14.98 -2.04 21.30
C LYS A 216 16.09 -1.16 20.79
N THR A 217 17.28 -1.74 20.70
CA THR A 217 18.49 -1.06 20.29
C THR A 217 19.05 -1.58 18.97
N VAL A 218 19.74 -0.69 18.27
CA VAL A 218 20.58 -1.00 17.12
C VAL A 218 21.93 -0.38 17.34
N TRP A 219 22.99 -1.12 17.07
CA TRP A 219 24.35 -0.64 17.19
C TRP A 219 24.91 -0.33 15.81
N PHE A 220 25.53 0.84 15.66
CA PHE A 220 26.32 1.22 14.49
C PHE A 220 27.80 1.20 14.87
N GLU A 221 28.49 0.12 14.54
CA GLU A 221 29.90 -0.10 14.87
C GLU A 221 30.80 0.35 13.73
N ALA A 222 31.78 1.20 14.04
CA ALA A 222 32.77 1.67 13.09
C ALA A 222 33.83 0.57 12.83
N GLN A 223 33.93 0.16 11.57
CA GLN A 223 34.92 -0.78 11.06
C GLN A 223 35.94 -0.01 10.22
N GLN A 224 37.16 0.13 10.73
CA GLN A 224 38.21 0.86 10.03
C GLN A 224 38.79 0.01 8.90
N GLN A 225 38.69 0.50 7.66
CA GLN A 225 39.21 -0.16 6.46
C GLN A 225 40.20 0.79 5.76
N GLY A 226 41.46 0.75 6.20
CA GLY A 226 42.48 1.69 5.76
C GLY A 226 42.14 3.12 6.20
N ASN A 227 41.99 4.04 5.24
CA ASN A 227 41.64 5.44 5.51
C ASN A 227 40.12 5.69 5.54
N ALA A 228 39.30 4.69 5.23
CA ALA A 228 37.85 4.79 5.26
C ALA A 228 37.27 4.11 6.52
N VAL A 229 36.13 4.61 6.99
CA VAL A 229 35.35 3.97 8.07
C VAL A 229 34.07 3.41 7.45
N ASN A 230 33.94 2.09 7.47
CA ASN A 230 32.68 1.42 7.16
C ASN A 230 31.86 1.24 8.45
N TRP A 231 30.54 1.08 8.34
CA TRP A 231 29.66 0.97 9.51
C TRP A 231 28.85 -0.32 9.47
N ASP A 232 29.05 -1.17 10.48
CA ASP A 232 28.23 -2.36 10.70
C ASP A 232 27.02 -1.98 11.56
N CYS A 233 25.82 -2.31 11.10
CA CYS A 233 24.55 -2.02 11.78
C CYS A 233 23.80 -3.28 12.23
N THR A 234 24.48 -4.42 12.30
CA THR A 234 23.86 -5.73 12.57
C THR A 234 23.71 -6.04 14.06
N GLY A 235 24.41 -5.31 14.93
CA GLY A 235 24.32 -5.44 16.39
C GLY A 235 23.05 -4.87 17.03
N GLY A 236 22.89 -5.05 18.34
CA GLY A 236 21.70 -4.67 19.11
C GLY A 236 20.60 -5.74 19.13
N ASP A 237 19.47 -5.47 19.78
CA ASP A 237 18.41 -6.47 20.03
C ASP A 237 17.13 -6.26 19.19
N LEU A 238 17.12 -5.27 18.27
CA LEU A 238 16.00 -5.08 17.34
C LEU A 238 15.82 -6.32 16.43
N PRO A 239 14.62 -6.90 16.32
CA PRO A 239 14.38 -8.04 15.44
C PRO A 239 14.69 -7.74 13.97
N GLY A 240 15.36 -8.67 13.28
CA GLY A 240 15.75 -8.52 11.87
C GLY A 240 14.59 -8.17 10.92
N ARG A 241 13.37 -8.64 11.22
CA ARG A 241 12.18 -8.27 10.43
C ARG A 241 11.89 -6.77 10.40
N TYR A 242 12.32 -6.01 11.42
CA TYR A 242 12.15 -4.56 11.48
C TYR A 242 13.35 -3.79 10.93
N ARG A 243 14.49 -4.47 10.69
CA ARG A 243 15.71 -3.85 10.20
C ARG A 243 15.70 -3.60 8.69
N PRO A 244 16.44 -2.58 8.22
CA PRO A 244 16.85 -2.47 6.81
C PRO A 244 17.56 -3.74 6.34
N GLN A 245 17.53 -4.02 5.03
CA GLN A 245 18.10 -5.27 4.49
C GLN A 245 19.59 -5.39 4.79
N GLU A 246 20.32 -4.29 4.66
CA GLU A 246 21.75 -4.18 4.92
C GLU A 246 22.13 -4.44 6.40
N CYS A 247 21.18 -4.28 7.32
CA CYS A 247 21.41 -4.40 8.76
C CYS A 247 20.85 -5.70 9.36
N ARG A 248 20.34 -6.63 8.55
CA ARG A 248 19.79 -7.91 9.01
C ARG A 248 20.86 -8.96 9.37
N GLY A 249 22.12 -8.64 9.13
CA GLY A 249 23.21 -9.62 9.12
C GLY A 249 23.21 -10.38 7.81
N GLN A 250 24.39 -10.63 7.24
CA GLN A 250 24.52 -11.82 6.41
C GLN A 250 24.44 -13.00 7.38
N ALA A 251 23.57 -13.98 7.13
CA ALA A 251 23.77 -15.28 7.73
C ALA A 251 25.22 -15.67 7.37
N ALA A 252 26.09 -15.78 8.38
CA ALA A 252 27.43 -16.28 8.15
C ALA A 252 27.30 -17.64 7.42
N PRO A 253 28.03 -17.86 6.31
CA PRO A 253 27.98 -19.14 5.60
C PRO A 253 28.39 -20.31 6.48
#